data_AF-A0A526ZD10-F1
#
_entry.id   AF-A0A526ZD10-F1
#
_cell.length_a   1.000
_cell.length_b   1.000
_cell.length_c   1.000
_cell.angle_alpha   90.00
_cell.angle_beta   90.00
_cell.angle_gamma   90.00
#
_symmetry.space_group_name_H-M   'P 1'
#
loop_
_entity.id
_entity.type
_entity.pdbx_description
1 polymer ?
#
loop_
_entity_poly.entity_id
_entity_poly.type
_entity_poly.pdbx_seq_one_letter_code
_entity_poly.pdbx_strand_id
1 'polypeptide(L)' 'VLGCAGMADLAAALSREHGLPVLDGVACAVKLCESLVGLGLSTSKRGGYQVPLEKSFAGIFAPFSPSGRVS' A
#
# COMPACT_ATOMS: atom_id res chain seq x y z
N VAL A 1 -8.88 -1.77 -15.39
CA VAL A 1 -8.41 -1.27 -14.07
C VAL A 1 -8.04 0.18 -14.24
N LEU A 2 -8.44 1.06 -13.33
CA LEU A 2 -8.09 2.48 -13.38
C LEU A 2 -6.64 2.69 -12.93
N GLY A 3 -5.88 3.49 -13.68
CA GLY A 3 -4.44 3.66 -13.49
C GLY A 3 -4.02 4.86 -12.64
N CYS A 4 -4.96 5.69 -12.20
CA CYS A 4 -4.68 6.89 -11.41
C CYS A 4 -5.71 7.06 -10.29
N ALA A 5 -5.24 7.47 -9.10
CA ALA A 5 -6.10 7.69 -7.93
C ALA A 5 -7.18 8.76 -8.17
N GLY A 6 -6.90 9.76 -9.02
CA GLY A 6 -7.88 10.80 -9.37
C GLY A 6 -9.06 10.31 -10.21
N MET A 7 -9.09 9.03 -10.59
CA MET A 7 -10.18 8.42 -11.37
C MET A 7 -11.15 7.61 -10.50
N ALA A 8 -10.95 7.54 -9.17
CA ALA A 8 -11.70 6.64 -8.29
C ALA A 8 -13.23 6.74 -8.47
N ASP A 9 -13.77 7.95 -8.58
CA ASP A 9 -15.21 8.19 -8.74
C ASP A 9 -15.77 7.80 -10.13
N LEU A 10 -14.91 7.52 -11.10
CA LEU A 10 -15.30 7.15 -12.46
C LEU A 10 -15.64 5.66 -12.61
N ALA A 11 -15.21 4.81 -11.67
CA ALA A 11 -15.32 3.35 -11.81
C ALA A 11 -16.78 2.88 -12.03
N ALA A 12 -17.72 3.41 -11.25
CA ALA A 12 -19.13 3.04 -11.37
C ALA A 12 -19.76 3.53 -12.68
N ALA A 13 -19.39 4.73 -13.14
CA ALA A 13 -19.88 5.29 -14.40
C ALA A 13 -19.38 4.48 -15.60
N LEU A 14 -18.08 4.25 -15.68
CA LEU A 14 -17.45 3.47 -16.76
C LEU A 14 -17.89 2.02 -16.77
N SER A 15 -18.12 1.43 -15.59
CA SER A 15 -18.64 0.06 -15.51
C SER A 15 -20.04 -0.07 -16.09
N ARG A 16 -20.93 0.90 -15.81
CA ARG A 16 -22.27 0.94 -16.43
C ARG A 16 -22.21 1.22 -17.92
N GLU A 17 -21.35 2.15 -18.34
CA GLU A 17 -21.20 2.54 -19.75
C GLU A 17 -20.74 1.37 -20.63
N HIS A 18 -19.76 0.59 -20.17
CA HIS A 18 -19.16 -0.47 -20.97
C HIS A 18 -19.71 -1.87 -20.65
N GLY A 19 -20.56 -2.01 -19.63
CA GLY A 19 -21.11 -3.31 -19.22
C GLY A 19 -20.05 -4.28 -18.68
N LEU A 20 -18.89 -3.77 -18.24
CA LEU A 20 -17.76 -4.55 -17.75
C LEU A 20 -17.36 -4.10 -16.35
N PRO A 21 -16.79 -4.97 -15.50
CA PRO A 21 -16.25 -4.56 -14.22
C PRO A 21 -15.07 -3.59 -14.38
N VAL A 22 -15.17 -2.42 -13.77
CA VAL A 22 -14.08 -1.44 -13.69
C VAL A 22 -13.60 -1.35 -12.25
N LEU A 23 -12.34 -1.68 -12.03
CA LEU A 23 -11.73 -1.66 -10.69
C LEU A 23 -11.11 -0.28 -10.41
N ASP A 24 -11.58 0.37 -9.34
CA ASP A 24 -10.90 1.48 -8.68
C ASP A 24 -9.80 0.93 -7.77
N GLY A 25 -8.55 1.29 -8.06
CA GLY A 25 -7.40 0.88 -7.26
C GLY A 25 -7.44 1.39 -5.81
N VAL A 26 -8.05 2.55 -5.54
CA VAL A 26 -8.13 3.12 -4.19
C VAL A 26 -9.07 2.30 -3.31
N ALA A 27 -10.32 2.11 -3.73
CA ALA A 27 -11.28 1.27 -3.01
C ALA A 27 -10.79 -0.18 -2.87
N CYS A 28 -10.21 -0.76 -3.94
CA CYS A 28 -9.65 -2.10 -3.89
C CYS A 28 -8.51 -2.20 -2.85
N ALA A 29 -7.60 -1.23 -2.79
CA ALA A 29 -6.50 -1.22 -1.81
C ALA A 29 -7.01 -1.11 -0.37
N VAL A 30 -8.01 -0.26 -0.12
CA VAL A 30 -8.63 -0.14 1.22
C VAL A 30 -9.21 -1.48 1.66
N LYS A 31 -10.00 -2.13 0.80
CA LYS A 31 -10.61 -3.43 1.14
C LYS A 31 -9.60 -4.55 1.30
N LEU A 32 -8.51 -4.54 0.54
CA LEU A 32 -7.40 -5.46 0.77
C LEU A 32 -6.75 -5.24 2.14
N CYS A 33 -6.45 -3.99 2.51
CA CYS A 33 -5.87 -3.66 3.81
C CYS A 33 -6.81 -4.05 4.98
N GLU A 34 -8.10 -3.73 4.89
CA GLU A 34 -9.11 -4.15 5.88
C GLU A 34 -9.13 -5.68 6.04
N SER A 35 -9.05 -6.42 4.93
CA SER A 35 -9.05 -7.89 4.96
C SER A 35 -7.80 -8.45 5.65
N LEU A 36 -6.62 -7.88 5.37
CA LEU A 36 -5.37 -8.28 6.02
C LEU A 36 -5.44 -8.03 7.53
N VAL A 37 -5.95 -6.87 7.95
CA VAL A 37 -6.14 -6.53 9.36
C VAL A 37 -7.15 -7.48 10.01
N GLY A 38 -8.29 -7.74 9.36
CA GLY A 38 -9.30 -8.67 9.87
C GLY A 38 -8.79 -10.11 10.05
N LEU A 39 -7.82 -10.52 9.23
CA LEU A 39 -7.15 -11.82 9.33
C LEU A 39 -5.95 -11.83 10.31
N GLY A 40 -5.61 -10.70 10.93
CA GLY A 40 -4.43 -10.58 11.79
C GLY A 40 -3.10 -10.73 11.05
N LEU A 41 -3.07 -10.44 9.74
CA LEU A 41 -1.88 -10.54 8.90
C LEU A 41 -1.15 -9.20 8.81
N SER A 42 0.18 -9.26 8.85
CA SER A 42 1.06 -8.12 8.66
C SER A 42 2.20 -8.46 7.70
N THR A 43 2.88 -7.44 7.16
CA THR A 43 4.06 -7.64 6.32
C THR A 43 5.11 -8.49 7.03
N SER A 44 5.46 -9.63 6.43
CA SER A 44 6.54 -10.49 6.92
C SER A 44 7.84 -9.69 7.05
N LYS A 45 8.54 -9.83 8.18
CA LYS A 45 9.88 -9.25 8.39
C LYS A 45 11.01 -10.21 8.05
N ARG A 46 10.71 -11.23 7.24
CA ARG A 46 11.69 -12.17 6.68
C ARG A 46 11.94 -11.84 5.22
N GLY A 47 13.17 -11.99 4.74
CA GLY A 47 13.52 -11.75 3.33
C GLY A 47 13.52 -10.26 2.96
N GLY A 48 12.96 -9.91 1.81
CA GLY A 48 13.04 -8.56 1.22
C GLY A 48 12.31 -7.44 1.98
N TYR A 49 11.44 -7.78 2.93
CA TYR A 49 10.72 -6.82 3.78
C TYR A 49 11.25 -6.76 5.22
N GLN A 50 12.47 -7.26 5.44
CA GLN A 50 13.20 -7.09 6.70
C GLN A 50 13.30 -5.61 7.09
N VAL A 51 13.52 -5.37 8.38
CA VAL A 51 13.85 -4.03 8.85
C VAL A 51 15.10 -3.50 8.10
N PRO A 52 15.15 -2.20 7.76
CA PRO A 52 16.33 -1.63 7.12
C PRO A 52 17.59 -1.86 7.96
N LEU A 53 18.71 -2.17 7.30
CA LEU A 53 20.02 -2.29 7.96
C LEU A 53 20.40 -0.96 8.64
N GLU A 54 21.11 -1.06 9.75
CA GLU A 54 21.64 0.10 10.46
C GLU A 54 22.63 0.85 9.57
N LYS A 55 22.20 2.03 9.12
CA LYS A 55 23.04 3.02 8.45
C LYS A 55 22.44 4.41 8.61
N SER A 56 23.29 5.40 8.84
CA SER A 56 22.84 6.79 8.90
C SER A 56 22.33 7.25 7.54
N PHE A 57 21.14 7.83 7.51
CA PHE A 57 20.60 8.49 6.34
C PHE A 57 21.14 9.93 6.26
N ALA A 58 21.29 10.47 5.04
CA ALA A 58 21.83 11.81 4.83
C ALA A 58 20.73 12.83 4.49
N GLY A 59 21.04 14.12 4.69
CA GLY A 59 20.18 15.22 4.30
C GLY A 59 18.83 15.23 5.02
N ILE A 60 17.76 15.49 4.28
CA ILE A 60 16.39 15.57 4.81
C ILE A 60 15.90 14.25 5.43
N PHE A 61 16.57 13.14 5.14
CA PHE A 61 16.21 11.83 5.66
C PHE A 61 16.93 11.46 6.95
N ALA A 62 17.90 12.26 7.40
CA ALA A 62 18.63 12.00 8.65
C ALA A 62 17.74 11.69 9.86
N PRO A 63 16.58 12.37 10.07
CA PRO A 63 15.65 12.06 11.17
C PRO A 63 15.01 10.66 11.11
N PHE A 64 15.00 10.01 9.93
CA PHE A 64 14.45 8.68 9.73
C PHE A 64 15.50 7.58 9.78
N SER A 65 16.74 7.91 10.17
CA SER A 65 17.81 6.91 10.30
C SER A 65 17.39 5.78 11.24
N PRO A 66 17.59 4.50 10.87
CA PRO A 66 17.26 3.38 11.73
C PRO A 66 18.06 3.49 13.03
N SER A 67 17.36 3.60 14.15
CA SER A 67 17.96 3.64 15.49
C SER A 67 17.88 2.22 16.05
N GLY A 68 19.03 1.58 16.24
CA GLY A 68 19.10 0.17 16.62
C GLY A 68 18.22 -0.22 17.81
N ARG A 69 17.29 -1.14 17.55
CA ARG A 69 16.84 -2.20 18.47
C ARG A 69 15.98 -3.19 17.69
N VAL A 70 16.55 -4.34 17.38
CA VAL A 70 15.76 -5.54 17.05
C VAL A 70 15.88 -6.45 18.27
N SER A 71 14.80 -6.62 19.03
CA SER A 71 14.66 -7.73 19.98
C SER A 71 14.19 -8.97 19.24
#